data_AF-A0A397AGF4-F1
#
_entry.id   AF-A0A397AGF4-F1
#
_cell.length_a   1.000
_cell.length_b   1.000
_cell.length_c   1.000
_cell.angle_alpha   90.00
_cell.angle_beta   90.00
_cell.angle_gamma   90.00
#
_symmetry.space_group_name_H-M   'P 1'
#
loop_
_entity.id
_entity.type
_entity.pdbx_description
1 polymer ?
#
loop_
_entity_poly.entity_id
_entity_poly.type
_entity_poly.pdbx_seq_one_letter_code
_entity_poly.pdbx_strand_id
1 'polypeptide(L)'
;MPNNDSLHNDLLNLTNSSTMAFLRGLFASSTPPGDQKLKRASMTKMTGTMTVGRKFREQMTELMQQLNTTTPAFVRCVKPNNVRFPQGWNAELILNQLIYLGVMETVRIRRSGFPVRRTFNEFYLKYKLLYNVYAAKTKARPTTVVDKDKCEVGHIYIHPVIQNKKNQVFMRDSQLRLLDAAIRKVRVEAAITVQAYVRRFLQRKQYVASVLIFSPKCFGLVNHVAK
;
A
#
# COMPACT_ATOMS: atom_id res chain seq x y z
N MET A 1 -20.86 4.07 -40.46
CA MET A 1 -21.22 5.51 -40.50
C MET A 1 -21.56 6.09 -39.10
N PRO A 2 -20.66 6.08 -38.09
CA PRO A 2 -20.82 6.95 -36.90
C PRO A 2 -19.70 8.00 -36.72
N ASN A 3 -18.66 7.97 -37.56
CA ASN A 3 -17.47 8.80 -37.36
C ASN A 3 -17.62 10.25 -37.85
N ASN A 4 -18.68 10.55 -38.61
CA ASN A 4 -18.97 11.88 -39.15
C ASN A 4 -20.26 12.42 -38.52
N ASP A 5 -20.13 12.94 -37.30
CA ASP A 5 -21.23 13.51 -36.51
C ASP A 5 -21.17 15.04 -36.54
N SER A 6 -21.20 15.59 -37.77
CA SER A 6 -21.22 17.03 -37.98
C SER A 6 -22.67 17.48 -38.14
N LEU A 7 -23.16 18.31 -37.22
CA LEU A 7 -24.44 18.97 -37.38
C LEU A 7 -24.38 19.90 -38.59
N HIS A 8 -25.45 19.91 -39.40
CA HIS A 8 -25.53 20.78 -40.57
C HIS A 8 -25.59 22.26 -40.14
N ASN A 9 -24.96 23.14 -40.92
CA ASN A 9 -24.86 24.56 -40.57
C ASN A 9 -26.23 25.26 -40.48
N ASP A 10 -27.24 24.84 -41.26
CA ASP A 10 -28.58 25.44 -41.17
C ASP A 10 -29.26 25.16 -39.81
N LEU A 11 -29.01 23.98 -39.24
CA LEU A 11 -29.52 23.64 -37.90
C LEU A 11 -28.78 24.43 -36.81
N LEU A 12 -27.48 24.68 -36.99
CA LEU A 12 -26.72 25.58 -36.11
C LEU A 12 -27.23 27.02 -36.20
N ASN A 13 -27.56 27.50 -37.40
CA ASN A 13 -28.09 28.85 -37.58
C ASN A 13 -29.50 29.00 -36.98
N LEU A 14 -30.36 27.98 -37.13
CA LEU A 14 -31.69 27.96 -36.55
C LEU A 14 -31.66 27.91 -35.01
N THR A 15 -30.76 27.12 -34.43
CA THR A 15 -30.61 27.07 -32.96
C THR A 15 -30.07 28.38 -32.40
N ASN A 16 -29.20 29.07 -33.14
CA ASN A 16 -28.67 30.38 -32.77
C ASN A 16 -29.70 31.52 -32.92
N SER A 17 -30.70 31.40 -33.80
CA SER A 17 -31.78 32.39 -33.93
C SER A 17 -32.92 32.18 -32.92
N SER A 18 -32.86 31.12 -32.10
CA SER A 18 -33.86 30.84 -31.07
C SER A 18 -33.95 31.96 -30.04
N THR A 19 -35.18 32.31 -29.63
CA THR A 19 -35.45 33.26 -28.55
C THR A 19 -35.00 32.74 -27.18
N MET A 20 -34.89 31.41 -27.01
CA MET A 20 -34.47 30.78 -25.76
C MET A 20 -32.95 30.86 -25.58
N ALA A 21 -32.49 31.55 -24.54
CA ALA A 21 -31.07 31.69 -24.23
C ALA A 21 -30.37 30.33 -23.96
N PHE A 22 -31.08 29.38 -23.34
CA PHE A 22 -30.55 28.03 -23.10
C PHE A 22 -30.19 27.29 -24.40
N LEU A 23 -31.08 27.33 -25.41
CA LEU A 23 -30.85 26.67 -26.70
C LEU A 23 -29.68 27.30 -27.45
N ARG A 24 -29.57 28.63 -27.43
CA ARG A 24 -28.41 29.33 -27.99
C ARG A 24 -27.11 28.95 -27.26
N GLY A 25 -27.15 28.80 -25.94
CA GLY A 25 -25.98 28.40 -25.14
C GLY A 25 -25.51 26.97 -25.40
N LEU A 26 -26.42 26.04 -25.69
CA LEU A 26 -26.08 24.62 -25.91
C LEU A 26 -25.32 24.38 -27.22
N PHE A 27 -25.58 25.20 -28.24
CA PHE A 27 -24.97 25.11 -29.58
C PHE A 27 -24.03 26.28 -29.90
N ALA A 28 -23.74 27.15 -28.93
CA ALA A 28 -22.78 28.22 -29.09
C ALA A 28 -21.44 27.62 -29.52
N SER A 29 -21.09 27.78 -30.80
CA SER A 29 -19.83 27.31 -31.33
C SER A 29 -18.72 27.99 -30.57
N SER A 30 -17.85 27.20 -29.92
CA SER A 30 -16.60 27.66 -29.30
C SER A 30 -15.59 28.11 -30.36
N THR A 31 -16.00 28.96 -31.28
CA THR A 31 -15.13 29.72 -32.17
C THR A 31 -14.97 31.10 -31.55
N PRO A 32 -13.79 31.43 -31.01
CA PRO A 32 -13.53 32.79 -30.57
C PRO A 32 -13.80 33.77 -31.73
N PRO A 33 -14.36 34.96 -31.47
CA PRO A 33 -14.82 35.90 -32.51
C PRO A 33 -13.71 36.57 -33.34
N GLY A 34 -12.49 36.01 -33.42
CA GLY A 34 -11.34 36.58 -34.12
C GLY A 34 -10.99 35.97 -35.49
N ASP A 35 -11.35 34.71 -35.77
CA ASP A 35 -10.75 33.95 -36.89
C ASP A 35 -11.66 33.74 -38.11
N GLN A 36 -12.65 34.60 -38.32
CA GLN A 36 -13.56 34.47 -39.47
C GLN A 36 -12.97 34.98 -40.80
N LYS A 37 -11.85 35.72 -40.80
CA LYS A 37 -11.28 36.29 -42.04
C LYS A 37 -10.37 35.36 -42.84
N LEU A 38 -9.90 34.24 -42.30
CA LEU A 38 -8.95 33.34 -42.99
C LEU A 38 -9.55 32.08 -43.63
N LYS A 39 -10.85 31.79 -43.45
CA LYS A 39 -11.47 30.54 -43.93
C LYS A 39 -12.25 30.63 -45.24
N ARG A 40 -12.29 31.79 -45.91
CA ARG A 40 -12.95 31.92 -47.22
C ARG A 40 -12.13 31.35 -48.40
N ALA A 41 -10.85 31.03 -48.20
CA ALA A 41 -9.96 30.54 -49.27
C ALA A 41 -9.76 29.02 -49.30
N SER A 42 -10.40 28.24 -48.43
CA SER A 42 -10.22 26.78 -48.39
C SER A 42 -11.53 26.02 -48.58
N MET A 43 -12.29 26.36 -49.63
CA MET A 43 -13.43 25.55 -50.08
C MET A 43 -13.03 24.33 -50.95
N THR A 44 -11.73 24.09 -51.18
CA THR A 44 -11.28 22.99 -52.06
C THR A 44 -10.20 22.10 -51.47
N LYS A 45 -9.93 22.16 -50.16
CA LYS A 45 -9.15 21.11 -49.49
C LYS A 45 -10.04 20.40 -48.49
N MET A 46 -10.17 19.10 -48.69
CA MET A 46 -10.52 18.10 -47.68
C MET A 46 -9.51 18.15 -46.51
N THR A 47 -9.34 19.28 -45.83
CA THR A 47 -8.61 19.37 -44.56
C THR A 47 -9.49 18.73 -43.50
N GLY A 48 -9.47 17.39 -43.52
CA GLY A 48 -10.02 16.42 -42.58
C GLY A 48 -11.19 16.90 -41.75
N THR A 49 -12.41 16.56 -42.19
CA THR A 49 -13.63 16.65 -41.37
C THR A 49 -13.30 16.21 -39.94
N MET A 50 -13.63 17.06 -38.96
CA MET A 50 -13.34 16.78 -37.54
C MET A 50 -14.20 15.60 -37.09
N THR A 51 -13.66 14.39 -37.24
CA THR A 51 -14.37 13.15 -36.94
C THR A 51 -14.52 12.95 -35.44
N VAL A 52 -15.52 12.16 -35.04
CA VAL A 52 -15.73 11.78 -33.63
C VAL A 52 -14.46 11.14 -33.06
N GLY A 53 -13.81 10.26 -33.83
CA GLY A 53 -12.56 9.61 -33.43
C GLY A 53 -11.41 10.61 -33.22
N ARG A 54 -11.30 11.65 -34.05
CA ARG A 54 -10.28 12.69 -33.88
C ARG A 54 -10.52 13.51 -32.60
N LYS A 55 -11.76 13.93 -32.35
CA LYS A 55 -12.11 14.66 -31.10
C LYS A 55 -11.79 13.82 -29.86
N PHE A 56 -12.19 12.55 -29.86
CA PHE A 56 -11.93 11.64 -28.73
C PHE A 56 -10.43 11.48 -28.48
N ARG A 57 -9.62 11.33 -29.54
CA ARG A 57 -8.17 11.23 -29.41
C ARG A 57 -7.55 12.50 -28.82
N GLU A 58 -7.99 13.67 -29.29
CA GLU A 58 -7.49 14.96 -28.79
C GLU A 58 -7.82 15.13 -27.30
N GLN A 59 -9.08 14.88 -26.90
CA GLN A 59 -9.51 14.89 -25.49
C GLN A 59 -8.75 13.88 -24.63
N MET A 60 -8.52 12.67 -25.13
CA MET A 60 -7.75 11.65 -24.40
C MET A 60 -6.28 12.06 -24.23
N THR A 61 -5.70 12.72 -25.24
CA THR A 61 -4.31 13.21 -25.18
C THR A 61 -4.17 14.31 -24.13
N GLU A 62 -5.09 15.26 -24.11
CA GLU A 62 -5.14 16.33 -23.11
C GLU A 62 -5.30 15.78 -21.69
N LEU A 63 -6.23 14.83 -21.50
CA LEU A 63 -6.42 14.15 -20.22
C LEU A 63 -5.15 13.45 -19.75
N MET A 64 -4.47 12.71 -20.62
CA MET A 64 -3.23 12.02 -20.27
C MET A 64 -2.12 13.00 -19.89
N GLN A 65 -2.02 14.15 -20.57
CA GLN A 65 -1.06 15.19 -20.22
C GLN A 65 -1.30 15.71 -18.80
N GLN A 66 -2.56 15.99 -18.44
CA GLN A 66 -2.92 16.42 -17.09
C GLN A 66 -2.60 15.34 -16.05
N LEU A 67 -3.00 14.08 -16.28
CA LEU A 67 -2.73 12.98 -15.35
C LEU A 67 -1.23 12.78 -15.11
N ASN A 68 -0.40 12.93 -16.14
CA ASN A 68 1.06 12.81 -16.04
C ASN A 68 1.72 13.90 -15.17
N THR A 69 1.04 15.03 -14.91
CA THR A 69 1.54 16.06 -13.97
C THR A 69 1.28 15.72 -12.49
N THR A 70 0.50 14.68 -12.22
CA THR A 70 0.08 14.30 -10.86
C THR A 70 0.76 13.01 -10.39
N THR A 71 0.59 12.67 -9.11
CA THR A 71 0.99 11.35 -8.59
C THR A 71 -0.18 10.36 -8.72
N PRO A 72 -0.09 9.32 -9.56
CA PRO A 72 -1.23 8.45 -9.82
C PRO A 72 -1.43 7.40 -8.71
N ALA A 73 -2.70 7.14 -8.39
CA ALA A 73 -3.12 5.98 -7.61
C ALA A 73 -3.97 5.05 -8.50
N PHE A 74 -3.69 3.75 -8.47
CA PHE A 74 -4.36 2.77 -9.33
C PHE A 74 -5.32 1.89 -8.54
N VAL A 75 -6.61 1.92 -8.88
CA VAL A 75 -7.63 1.01 -8.38
C VAL A 75 -8.01 0.05 -9.52
N ARG A 76 -7.99 -1.26 -9.26
CA ARG A 76 -8.35 -2.29 -10.24
C ARG A 76 -9.63 -2.99 -9.78
N CYS A 77 -10.72 -2.79 -10.53
CA CYS A 77 -11.99 -3.45 -10.27
C CYS A 77 -12.01 -4.83 -10.93
N VAL A 78 -12.52 -5.85 -10.22
CA VAL A 78 -12.64 -7.22 -10.73
C VAL A 78 -14.09 -7.66 -10.62
N LYS A 79 -14.66 -8.12 -11.74
CA LYS A 79 -16.02 -8.67 -11.79
C LYS A 79 -15.99 -10.13 -11.35
N PRO A 80 -16.70 -10.51 -10.27
CA PRO A 80 -16.56 -11.86 -9.70
C PRO A 80 -17.36 -12.93 -10.47
N ASN A 81 -18.44 -12.55 -11.16
CA ASN A 81 -19.25 -13.42 -12.02
C ASN A 81 -20.04 -12.61 -13.07
N ASN A 82 -20.51 -13.27 -14.13
CA ASN A 82 -21.32 -12.63 -15.19
C ASN A 82 -22.83 -12.59 -14.91
N VAL A 83 -23.31 -13.44 -14.01
CA VAL A 83 -24.74 -13.62 -13.70
C VAL A 83 -25.30 -12.55 -12.75
N ARG A 84 -24.47 -11.58 -12.33
CA ARG A 84 -24.82 -10.51 -11.39
C ARG A 84 -25.33 -11.03 -10.04
N PHE A 85 -24.89 -12.24 -9.67
CA PHE A 85 -25.28 -12.86 -8.40
C PHE A 85 -24.31 -12.41 -7.30
N PRO A 86 -24.81 -11.94 -6.14
CA PRO A 86 -23.94 -11.59 -5.02
C PRO A 86 -23.16 -12.82 -4.55
N GLN A 87 -21.89 -12.65 -4.18
CA GLN A 87 -20.99 -13.73 -3.76
C GLN A 87 -20.73 -14.85 -4.79
N GLY A 88 -21.22 -14.73 -6.03
CA GLY A 88 -20.88 -15.68 -7.09
C GLY A 88 -19.39 -15.57 -7.47
N TRP A 89 -18.69 -16.70 -7.47
CA TRP A 89 -17.26 -16.78 -7.77
C TRP A 89 -17.01 -17.57 -9.06
N ASN A 90 -16.48 -16.91 -10.09
CA ASN A 90 -16.02 -17.57 -11.30
C ASN A 90 -14.49 -17.42 -11.42
N ALA A 91 -13.77 -18.50 -11.11
CA ALA A 91 -12.31 -18.50 -11.05
C ALA A 91 -11.65 -18.17 -12.39
N GLU A 92 -12.16 -18.71 -13.50
CA GLU A 92 -11.60 -18.50 -14.84
C GLU A 92 -11.76 -17.03 -15.29
N LEU A 93 -12.97 -16.48 -15.10
CA LEU A 93 -13.25 -15.07 -15.39
C LEU A 93 -12.35 -14.13 -14.58
N ILE A 94 -12.17 -14.43 -13.29
CA ILE A 94 -11.31 -13.63 -12.41
C ILE A 94 -9.85 -13.76 -12.83
N LEU A 95 -9.37 -14.98 -13.10
CA LEU A 95 -7.99 -15.22 -13.54
C LEU A 95 -7.67 -14.46 -14.83
N ASN A 96 -8.55 -14.54 -15.83
CA ASN A 96 -8.40 -13.82 -17.09
C ASN A 96 -8.35 -12.30 -16.87
N GLN A 97 -9.22 -11.76 -16.00
CA GLN A 97 -9.16 -10.34 -15.63
C GLN A 97 -7.83 -9.98 -14.94
N LEU A 98 -7.32 -10.80 -14.03
CA LEU A 98 -6.05 -10.54 -13.35
C LEU A 98 -4.85 -10.52 -14.33
N ILE A 99 -4.92 -11.34 -15.38
CA ILE A 99 -3.92 -11.37 -16.46
C ILE A 99 -4.06 -10.13 -17.34
N TYR A 100 -5.26 -9.83 -17.87
CA TYR A 100 -5.47 -8.71 -18.79
C TYR A 100 -5.30 -7.33 -18.14
N LEU A 101 -5.66 -7.21 -16.86
CA LEU A 101 -5.38 -6.01 -16.06
C LEU A 101 -3.88 -5.92 -15.69
N GLY A 102 -3.08 -6.95 -15.94
CA GLY A 102 -1.66 -6.95 -15.58
C GLY A 102 -1.43 -6.94 -14.07
N VAL A 103 -2.39 -7.41 -13.27
CA VAL A 103 -2.25 -7.48 -11.80
C VAL A 103 -1.17 -8.48 -11.44
N MET A 104 -1.16 -9.64 -12.10
CA MET A 104 -0.12 -10.67 -11.91
C MET A 104 1.28 -10.14 -12.24
N GLU A 105 1.39 -9.40 -13.34
CA GLU A 105 2.65 -8.79 -13.77
C GLU A 105 3.10 -7.68 -12.81
N THR A 106 2.17 -6.84 -12.35
CA THR A 106 2.44 -5.81 -11.34
C THR A 106 2.96 -6.43 -10.05
N VAL A 107 2.36 -7.54 -9.61
CA VAL A 107 2.84 -8.30 -8.44
C VAL A 107 4.23 -8.86 -8.69
N ARG A 108 4.49 -9.42 -9.88
CA ARG A 108 5.80 -9.96 -10.26
C ARG A 108 6.90 -8.89 -10.21
N ILE A 109 6.68 -7.74 -10.85
CA ILE A 109 7.63 -6.61 -10.87
C ILE A 109 7.87 -6.08 -9.45
N ARG A 110 6.81 -5.92 -8.65
CA ARG A 110 6.94 -5.47 -7.26
C ARG A 110 7.75 -6.46 -6.42
N ARG A 111 7.59 -7.76 -6.65
CA ARG A 111 8.32 -8.82 -5.94
C ARG A 111 9.77 -8.99 -6.38
N SER A 112 10.10 -8.73 -7.65
CA SER A 112 11.48 -8.78 -8.15
C SER A 112 12.31 -7.57 -7.68
N GLY A 113 11.65 -6.44 -7.41
CA GLY A 113 12.26 -5.28 -6.77
C GLY A 113 12.43 -5.40 -5.25
N PHE A 114 12.41 -4.26 -4.59
CA PHE A 114 12.46 -4.13 -3.13
C PHE A 114 11.15 -3.51 -2.63
N PRO A 115 10.09 -4.31 -2.44
CA PRO A 115 8.77 -3.81 -2.04
C PRO A 115 8.78 -3.25 -0.62
N VAL A 116 9.69 -3.72 0.24
CA VAL A 116 9.84 -3.25 1.62
C VAL A 116 10.81 -2.08 1.63
N ARG A 117 10.30 -0.91 2.01
CA ARG A 117 11.07 0.33 2.20
C ARG A 117 10.79 0.86 3.60
N ARG A 118 11.83 0.96 4.44
CA ARG A 118 11.72 1.48 5.80
C ARG A 118 12.84 2.45 6.06
N THR A 119 12.63 3.42 6.94
CA THR A 119 13.76 4.22 7.40
C THR A 119 14.71 3.36 8.23
N PHE A 120 16.00 3.70 8.25
CA PHE A 120 16.99 2.97 9.05
C PHE A 120 16.62 2.95 10.54
N ASN A 121 16.04 4.06 11.06
CA ASN A 121 15.61 4.13 12.45
C ASN A 121 14.49 3.13 12.77
N GLU A 122 13.44 3.08 11.94
CA GLU A 122 12.36 2.09 12.09
C GLU A 122 12.89 0.65 12.01
N PHE A 123 13.80 0.40 11.06
CA PHE A 123 14.44 -0.90 10.90
C PHE A 123 15.23 -1.29 12.15
N TYR A 124 16.12 -0.41 12.60
CA TYR A 124 16.96 -0.65 13.76
C TYR A 124 16.13 -0.87 15.03
N LEU A 125 15.16 -0.01 15.32
CA LEU A 125 14.29 -0.16 16.50
C LEU A 125 13.55 -1.49 16.51
N LYS A 126 13.09 -1.96 15.33
CA LYS A 126 12.42 -3.25 15.21
C LYS A 126 13.38 -4.41 15.45
N TYR A 127 14.58 -4.39 14.86
CA TYR A 127 15.47 -5.57 14.80
C TYR A 127 16.68 -5.53 15.74
N LYS A 128 16.89 -4.46 16.53
CA LYS A 128 18.00 -4.34 17.49
C LYS A 128 18.12 -5.52 18.46
N LEU A 129 17.00 -6.15 18.81
CA LEU A 129 17.00 -7.29 19.72
C LEU A 129 17.78 -8.48 19.15
N LEU A 130 17.69 -8.71 17.84
CA LEU A 130 18.44 -9.78 17.17
C LEU A 130 19.94 -9.55 17.28
N TYR A 131 20.38 -8.30 17.12
CA TYR A 131 21.77 -7.93 17.31
C TYR A 131 22.23 -8.14 18.76
N ASN A 132 21.44 -7.70 19.73
CA ASN A 132 21.80 -7.86 21.14
C ASN A 132 21.99 -9.34 21.52
N VAL A 133 21.13 -10.23 20.99
CA VAL A 133 21.27 -11.69 21.18
C VAL A 133 22.52 -12.23 20.49
N TYR A 134 22.83 -11.76 19.28
CA TYR A 134 24.05 -12.15 18.58
C TYR A 134 25.31 -11.70 19.32
N ALA A 135 25.38 -10.42 19.69
CA ALA A 135 26.52 -9.83 20.40
C ALA A 135 26.76 -10.49 21.76
N ALA A 136 25.69 -10.83 22.49
CA ALA A 136 25.80 -11.57 23.75
C ALA A 136 26.42 -12.97 23.56
N LYS A 137 26.15 -13.65 22.44
CA LYS A 137 26.71 -14.98 22.14
C LYS A 137 28.16 -14.93 21.67
N THR A 138 28.53 -13.91 20.89
CA THR A 138 29.87 -13.82 20.27
C THR A 138 30.86 -12.97 21.08
N LYS A 139 30.45 -12.43 22.24
CA LYS A 139 31.22 -11.42 23.01
C LYS A 139 31.64 -10.21 22.16
N ALA A 140 30.91 -9.94 21.06
CA ALA A 140 31.15 -8.77 20.23
C ALA A 140 30.78 -7.50 21.00
N ARG A 141 31.53 -6.42 20.78
CA ARG A 141 31.29 -5.13 21.44
C ARG A 141 29.86 -4.68 21.12
N PRO A 142 29.04 -4.26 22.09
CA PRO A 142 27.72 -3.71 21.80
C PRO A 142 27.93 -2.38 21.06
N THR A 143 27.71 -2.38 19.74
CA THR A 143 27.81 -1.15 18.95
C THR A 143 26.61 -0.27 19.30
N THR A 144 26.83 0.66 20.21
CA THR A 144 25.91 1.76 20.48
C THR A 144 25.92 2.68 19.26
N VAL A 145 24.81 2.67 18.52
CA VAL A 145 24.25 3.85 17.84
C VAL A 145 24.92 4.26 16.49
N VAL A 146 24.11 4.13 15.42
CA VAL A 146 23.92 5.08 14.29
C VAL A 146 24.96 5.19 13.18
N ASP A 147 26.08 4.47 13.21
CA ASP A 147 26.92 4.37 12.00
C ASP A 147 26.30 3.37 11.00
N LYS A 148 25.77 3.89 9.88
CA LYS A 148 25.34 3.07 8.73
C LYS A 148 26.44 2.11 8.27
N ASP A 149 27.69 2.53 8.45
CA ASP A 149 28.88 1.84 7.98
C ASP A 149 29.36 0.75 8.96
N LYS A 150 28.80 0.68 10.18
CA LYS A 150 29.17 -0.29 11.23
C LYS A 150 27.99 -1.14 11.72
N CYS A 151 26.86 -1.10 11.04
CA CYS A 151 25.70 -1.90 11.40
C CYS A 151 25.93 -3.36 11.00
N GLU A 152 26.67 -4.11 11.83
CA GLU A 152 26.88 -5.56 11.67
C GLU A 152 25.58 -6.37 11.72
N VAL A 153 24.49 -5.78 12.26
CA VAL A 153 23.12 -6.34 12.14
C VAL A 153 22.72 -6.54 10.67
N GLY A 154 23.29 -5.74 9.77
CA GLY A 154 23.09 -5.84 8.34
C GLY A 154 23.88 -6.97 7.67
N HIS A 155 25.04 -7.34 8.18
CA HIS A 155 25.92 -8.30 7.49
C HIS A 155 25.39 -9.74 7.50
N ILE A 156 24.54 -10.12 8.45
CA ILE A 156 24.06 -11.51 8.57
C ILE A 156 22.80 -11.78 7.72
N TYR A 157 21.98 -10.76 7.44
CA TYR A 157 20.67 -10.96 6.78
C TYR A 157 20.28 -9.90 5.73
N ILE A 158 21.05 -8.81 5.60
CA ILE A 158 20.77 -7.71 4.68
C ILE A 158 21.84 -7.73 3.60
N HIS A 159 21.50 -8.24 2.41
CA HIS A 159 22.36 -8.00 1.24
C HIS A 159 22.55 -6.48 1.06
N PRO A 160 23.75 -6.01 0.68
CA PRO A 160 24.14 -4.62 0.67
C PRO A 160 23.45 -3.89 -0.48
N VAL A 161 22.20 -3.51 -0.28
CA VAL A 161 21.57 -2.45 -1.07
C VAL A 161 21.06 -1.40 -0.08
N ILE A 162 21.96 -0.94 0.77
CA ILE A 162 21.89 0.43 1.29
C ILE A 162 22.25 1.30 0.08
N GLN A 163 21.30 1.49 -0.85
CA GLN A 163 21.51 2.42 -1.95
C GLN A 163 21.58 3.82 -1.35
N ASN A 164 22.69 4.51 -1.63
CA ASN A 164 23.13 5.81 -1.11
C ASN A 164 22.20 7.00 -1.41
N LYS A 165 20.87 6.84 -1.29
CA LYS A 165 19.91 7.92 -1.43
C LYS A 165 18.90 7.84 -0.28
N LYS A 166 19.27 8.54 0.81
CA LYS A 166 18.48 8.82 2.04
C LYS A 166 18.21 7.60 2.92
N ASN A 167 18.75 7.57 4.15
CA ASN A 167 18.58 6.64 5.30
C ASN A 167 17.45 5.58 5.23
N GLN A 168 17.36 4.77 4.18
CA GLN A 168 16.27 3.84 3.93
C GLN A 168 16.86 2.45 3.66
N VAL A 169 16.24 1.46 4.28
CA VAL A 169 16.56 0.04 4.14
C VAL A 169 15.57 -0.55 3.14
N PHE A 170 16.11 -1.13 2.08
CA PHE A 170 15.38 -1.81 1.03
C PHE A 170 15.52 -3.32 1.22
N MET A 171 14.40 -4.03 1.28
CA MET A 171 14.40 -5.48 1.46
C MET A 171 13.42 -6.15 0.51
N ARG A 172 13.75 -7.38 0.14
CA ARG A 172 12.79 -8.29 -0.49
C ARG A 172 11.89 -8.90 0.58
N ASP A 173 10.69 -9.36 0.18
CA ASP A 173 9.76 -10.02 1.10
C ASP A 173 10.36 -11.28 1.74
N SER A 174 11.23 -12.00 1.04
CA SER A 174 11.92 -13.17 1.59
C SER A 174 12.82 -12.81 2.77
N GLN A 175 13.60 -11.74 2.65
CA GLN A 175 14.48 -11.24 3.71
C GLN A 175 13.65 -10.75 4.91
N LEU A 176 12.58 -9.99 4.64
CA LEU A 176 11.68 -9.51 5.69
C LEU A 176 11.07 -10.68 6.49
N ARG A 177 10.60 -11.73 5.80
CA ARG A 177 10.03 -12.92 6.46
C ARG A 177 11.05 -13.63 7.36
N LEU A 178 12.28 -13.82 6.90
CA LEU A 178 13.34 -14.45 7.69
C LEU A 178 13.64 -13.64 8.96
N LEU A 179 13.75 -12.32 8.82
CA LEU A 179 14.05 -11.43 9.93
C LEU A 179 12.90 -11.36 10.95
N ASP A 180 11.65 -11.31 10.46
CA ASP A 180 10.45 -11.35 11.30
C ASP A 180 10.26 -12.71 12.00
N ALA A 181 10.66 -13.81 11.36
CA ALA A 181 10.67 -15.12 11.99
C ALA A 181 11.72 -15.23 13.10
N ALA A 182 12.95 -14.75 12.84
CA ALA A 182 14.04 -14.76 13.81
C ALA A 182 13.68 -13.94 15.07
N ILE A 183 13.15 -12.72 14.89
CA ILE A 183 12.80 -11.88 16.05
C ILE A 183 11.61 -12.45 16.82
N ARG A 184 10.66 -13.07 16.13
CA ARG A 184 9.53 -13.76 16.78
C ARG A 184 10.04 -14.88 17.67
N LYS A 185 11.00 -15.69 17.21
CA LYS A 185 11.60 -16.77 18.01
C LYS A 185 12.20 -16.24 19.31
N VAL A 186 13.06 -15.22 19.23
CA VAL A 186 13.68 -14.60 20.42
C VAL A 186 12.62 -14.05 21.39
N ARG A 187 11.60 -13.36 20.86
CA ARG A 187 10.52 -12.80 21.71
C ARG A 187 9.72 -13.87 22.41
N VAL A 188 9.41 -14.97 21.72
CA VAL A 188 8.68 -16.11 22.30
C VAL A 188 9.49 -16.77 23.42
N GLU A 189 10.77 -17.04 23.20
CA GLU A 189 11.67 -17.61 24.23
C GLU A 189 11.77 -16.70 25.47
N ALA A 190 11.92 -15.38 25.25
CA ALA A 190 11.93 -14.40 26.33
C ALA A 190 10.59 -14.33 27.07
N ALA A 191 9.46 -14.34 26.34
CA ALA A 191 8.13 -14.30 26.93
C ALA A 191 7.86 -15.54 27.79
N ILE A 192 8.22 -16.74 27.31
CA ILE A 192 8.09 -17.98 28.08
C ILE A 192 8.88 -17.88 29.39
N THR A 193 10.12 -17.38 29.32
CA THR A 193 10.98 -17.21 30.49
C THR A 193 10.33 -16.26 31.51
N VAL A 194 9.95 -15.06 31.07
CA VAL A 194 9.30 -14.06 31.94
C VAL A 194 8.00 -14.61 32.54
N GLN A 195 7.16 -15.26 31.73
CA GLN A 195 5.91 -15.86 32.19
C GLN A 195 6.16 -16.95 33.25
N ALA A 196 7.19 -17.79 33.07
CA ALA A 196 7.54 -18.82 34.05
C ALA A 196 7.96 -18.22 35.40
N TYR A 197 8.82 -17.18 35.39
CA TYR A 197 9.24 -16.48 36.60
C TYR A 197 8.07 -15.79 37.32
N VAL A 198 7.21 -15.08 36.57
CA VAL A 198 6.05 -14.39 37.13
C VAL A 198 5.05 -15.39 37.72
N ARG A 199 4.73 -16.48 37.02
CA ARG A 199 3.84 -17.53 37.53
C ARG A 199 4.40 -18.16 38.80
N ARG A 200 5.70 -18.48 38.84
CA ARG A 200 6.37 -19.00 40.03
C ARG A 200 6.30 -18.02 41.20
N PHE A 201 6.54 -16.73 40.95
CA PHE A 201 6.49 -15.69 41.98
C PHE A 201 5.09 -15.55 42.59
N LEU A 202 4.06 -15.49 41.74
CA LEU A 202 2.66 -15.42 42.18
C LEU A 202 2.26 -16.65 42.99
N GLN A 203 2.61 -17.85 42.52
CA GLN A 203 2.33 -19.10 43.24
C GLN A 203 3.03 -19.14 44.61
N ARG A 204 4.31 -18.73 44.67
CA ARG A 204 5.05 -18.67 45.93
C ARG A 204 4.44 -17.68 46.91
N LYS A 205 4.01 -16.50 46.43
CA LYS A 205 3.34 -15.50 47.26
C LYS A 205 2.04 -16.04 47.86
N GLN A 206 1.23 -16.73 47.05
CA GLN A 206 0.00 -17.39 47.51
C GLN A 206 0.28 -18.49 48.54
N TYR A 207 1.27 -19.35 48.30
CA TYR A 207 1.66 -20.41 49.23
C TYR A 207 2.17 -19.88 50.57
N VAL A 208 3.01 -18.84 50.56
CA VAL A 208 3.51 -18.23 51.80
C VAL A 208 2.36 -17.59 52.58
N ALA A 209 1.43 -16.90 51.89
CA ALA A 209 0.25 -16.34 52.53
C ALA A 209 -0.64 -17.41 53.17
N SER A 210 -0.87 -18.56 52.51
CA SER A 210 -1.68 -19.64 53.09
C SER A 210 -1.00 -20.33 54.27
N VAL A 211 0.31 -20.58 54.20
CA VAL A 211 1.08 -21.17 55.32
C VAL A 211 1.10 -20.24 56.54
N LEU A 212 1.25 -18.93 56.34
CA LEU A 212 1.21 -17.94 57.42
C LEU A 212 -0.17 -17.79 58.06
N ILE A 213 -1.26 -18.13 57.36
CA ILE A 213 -2.61 -18.16 57.93
C ILE A 213 -2.87 -19.44 58.73
N PHE A 214 -2.32 -20.58 58.28
CA PHE A 214 -2.49 -21.86 58.97
C PHE A 214 -1.59 -22.01 60.21
N SER A 215 -0.37 -21.50 60.19
CA SER A 215 0.59 -21.63 61.31
C SER A 215 0.07 -21.07 62.66
N PRO A 216 -0.52 -19.86 62.75
CA PRO A 216 -1.08 -19.34 64.00
C PRO A 216 -2.33 -20.10 64.46
N LYS A 217 -3.16 -20.59 63.53
CA LYS A 217 -4.40 -21.33 63.84
C LYS A 217 -4.09 -22.72 64.40
N CYS A 218 -3.08 -23.41 63.88
CA CYS A 218 -2.63 -24.69 64.44
C CYS A 218 -1.93 -24.50 65.80
N PHE A 219 -1.14 -23.44 66.00
CA PHE A 219 -0.53 -23.15 67.31
C PHE A 219 -1.56 -22.77 68.38
N GLY A 220 -2.63 -22.06 68.02
CA GLY A 220 -3.74 -21.75 68.93
C GLY A 220 -4.56 -22.98 69.36
N LEU A 221 -4.73 -23.97 68.48
CA LEU A 221 -5.44 -25.21 68.80
C LEU A 221 -4.64 -26.16 69.70
N VAL A 222 -3.31 -26.27 69.51
CA VAL A 222 -2.46 -27.13 70.34
C VAL A 222 -2.39 -26.63 71.79
N ASN A 223 -2.38 -25.32 72.01
CA ASN A 223 -2.37 -24.74 73.36
C ASN A 223 -3.73 -24.82 74.10
N HIS A 224 -4.83 -25.08 73.40
CA HIS A 224 -6.16 -25.21 74.02
C HIS A 224 -6.50 -26.65 74.43
N VAL A 225 -5.74 -27.65 73.95
CA VAL A 225 -5.87 -29.07 74.31
C VAL A 225 -4.88 -29.48 75.42
N ALA A 226 -3.91 -28.61 75.76
CA ALA A 226 -2.90 -28.84 76.79
C ALA A 226 -3.24 -28.23 78.18
N LYS A 227 -4.51 -27.93 78.45
CA LYS A 227 -5.06 -27.52 79.75
C LYS A 227 -6.21 -28.45 80.12
#